data_AF-A0A843F7K3-F1
#
_entry.id   AF-A0A843F7K3-F1
#
_cell.length_a   1.000
_cell.length_b   1.000
_cell.length_c   1.000
_cell.angle_alpha   90.00
_cell.angle_beta   90.00
_cell.angle_gamma   90.00
#
_symmetry.space_group_name_H-M   'P 1'
#
loop_
_entity.id
_entity.type
_entity.pdbx_description
1 polymer ?
#
loop_
_entity_poly.entity_id
_entity_poly.type
_entity_poly.pdbx_seq_one_letter_code
_entity_poly.pdbx_strand_id
1 'polypeptide(L)'
;MDILKYSEIDLSETIKRSEEDVNNVLDIVSDILDNVKNNGDGAIREYSEKFDGVIIENLKVSKDEIDEAYDTLDDELLVALKNAADNIRRFHEKQIPSEWKMQVNPGIVAGQIVRPINSAGCYIPGGRAAYPSSILMTVIPAKIAGVDKVVCVTPPQKDGKILDAILVAADIAGADEIYKVGGAQAIAGLAYGTDSIPKVEKIVGPGNIFVTAAKKLVYGQVDIEFPAGPSEVLI
;
A
#
# COMPACT_ATOMS: atom_id res chain seq x y z
N MET A 1 -7.58 7.10 30.65
CA MET A 1 -7.99 8.36 30.01
C MET A 1 -7.54 9.46 30.93
N ASP A 2 -6.55 10.24 30.51
CA ASP A 2 -6.00 11.31 31.32
C ASP A 2 -6.82 12.58 31.08
N ILE A 3 -7.26 13.22 32.16
CA ILE A 3 -8.01 14.48 32.08
C ILE A 3 -6.99 15.60 32.24
N LEU A 4 -6.73 16.30 31.14
CA LEU A 4 -5.82 17.41 31.08
C LEU A 4 -6.59 18.72 31.11
N LYS A 5 -6.19 19.67 31.95
CA LYS A 5 -6.71 21.04 31.90
C LYS A 5 -5.78 21.88 31.05
N TYR A 6 -6.33 22.54 30.04
CA TYR A 6 -5.56 23.37 29.11
C TYR A 6 -4.65 24.41 29.80
N SER A 7 -5.10 24.98 30.91
CA SER A 7 -4.32 25.96 31.70
C SER A 7 -3.16 25.37 32.51
N GLU A 8 -3.12 24.05 32.68
CA GLU A 8 -2.18 23.34 33.55
C GLU A 8 -1.22 22.42 32.76
N ILE A 9 -1.31 22.40 31.43
CA ILE A 9 -0.46 21.55 30.58
C ILE A 9 0.60 22.36 29.82
N ASP A 10 1.72 21.69 29.56
CA ASP A 10 2.60 22.08 28.46
C ASP A 10 2.02 21.50 27.16
N LEU A 11 1.44 22.37 26.33
CA LEU A 11 0.86 21.96 25.06
C LEU A 11 1.90 21.31 24.14
N SER A 12 3.16 21.76 24.17
CA SER A 12 4.22 21.24 23.30
C SER A 12 4.61 19.80 23.63
N GLU A 13 4.53 19.41 24.91
CA GLU A 13 4.71 18.03 25.35
C GLU A 13 3.44 17.19 25.11
N THR A 14 2.26 17.78 25.35
CA THR A 14 0.99 17.06 25.28
C THR A 14 0.61 16.64 23.86
N ILE A 15 0.97 17.45 22.86
CA ILE A 15 0.73 17.12 21.45
C ILE A 15 1.81 16.21 20.86
N LYS A 16 2.84 15.84 21.62
CA LYS A 16 3.83 14.87 21.15
C LYS A 16 3.13 13.54 20.96
N ARG A 17 3.38 12.97 19.79
CA ARG A 17 2.87 11.65 19.45
C ARG A 17 3.65 10.61 20.22
N SER A 18 3.05 9.44 20.43
CA SER A 18 3.82 8.24 20.78
C SER A 18 4.70 7.90 19.58
N GLU A 19 5.90 8.49 19.51
CA GLU A 19 6.87 8.14 18.49
C GLU A 19 7.40 6.75 18.81
N GLU A 20 6.86 5.71 18.17
CA GLU A 20 7.66 4.52 17.93
C GLU A 20 8.79 4.96 17.00
N ASP A 21 9.99 5.10 17.54
CA ASP A 21 11.11 5.65 16.78
C ASP A 21 11.49 4.69 15.64
N VAL A 22 11.05 5.03 14.43
CA VAL A 22 11.38 4.35 13.18
C VAL A 22 12.90 4.17 13.05
N ASN A 23 13.70 5.06 13.63
CA ASN A 23 15.16 4.96 13.59
C ASN A 23 15.69 3.70 14.28
N ASN A 24 14.98 3.17 15.28
CA ASN A 24 15.39 1.95 16.01
C ASN A 24 15.34 0.67 15.17
N VAL A 25 14.60 0.68 14.06
CA VAL A 25 14.47 -0.49 13.17
C VAL A 25 15.18 -0.30 11.83
N LEU A 26 15.84 0.84 11.60
CA LEU A 26 16.45 1.15 10.29
C LEU A 26 17.52 0.14 9.89
N ASP A 27 18.43 -0.22 10.79
CA ASP A 27 19.51 -1.16 10.47
C ASP A 27 18.95 -2.55 10.09
N ILE A 28 18.01 -3.06 10.91
CA ILE A 28 17.32 -4.33 10.67
C ILE A 28 16.60 -4.31 9.31
N VAL A 29 15.93 -3.21 8.99
CA VAL A 29 15.19 -3.09 7.74
C VAL A 29 16.14 -2.93 6.56
N SER A 30 17.25 -2.20 6.72
CA SER A 30 18.28 -2.07 5.69
C SER A 30 18.83 -3.44 5.28
N ASP A 31 19.12 -4.30 6.25
CA ASP A 31 19.59 -5.67 5.99
C ASP A 31 18.55 -6.48 5.20
N ILE A 32 17.26 -6.35 5.53
CA ILE A 32 16.16 -7.01 4.78
C ILE A 32 16.09 -6.50 3.35
N LEU A 33 16.15 -5.18 3.16
CA LEU A 33 16.10 -4.55 1.84
C LEU A 33 17.28 -5.01 0.98
N ASP A 34 18.50 -5.01 1.52
CA ASP A 34 19.71 -5.42 0.80
C ASP A 34 19.69 -6.92 0.47
N ASN A 35 19.17 -7.76 1.38
CA ASN A 35 19.02 -9.19 1.10
C ASN A 35 18.06 -9.42 -0.08
N VAL A 36 16.88 -8.78 -0.07
CA VAL A 36 15.91 -8.91 -1.19
C VAL A 36 16.48 -8.35 -2.49
N LYS A 37 17.22 -7.24 -2.44
CA LYS A 37 17.87 -6.66 -3.62
C LYS A 37 18.87 -7.63 -4.28
N ASN A 38 19.61 -8.38 -3.47
CA ASN A 38 20.66 -9.28 -3.96
C ASN A 38 20.14 -10.69 -4.30
N ASN A 39 19.10 -11.17 -3.60
CA ASN A 39 18.65 -12.57 -3.65
C ASN A 39 17.19 -12.74 -4.12
N GLY A 40 16.50 -11.65 -4.45
CA GLY A 40 15.18 -11.67 -5.10
C GLY A 40 14.13 -12.49 -4.35
N ASP A 41 13.37 -13.29 -5.09
CA ASP A 41 12.28 -14.12 -4.55
C ASP A 41 12.74 -15.11 -3.46
N GLY A 42 14.00 -15.53 -3.48
CA GLY A 42 14.55 -16.43 -2.47
C GLY A 42 14.51 -15.78 -1.08
N ALA A 43 15.00 -14.54 -0.97
CA ALA A 43 14.95 -13.78 0.28
C ALA A 43 13.51 -13.46 0.70
N ILE A 44 12.62 -13.15 -0.25
CA ILE A 44 11.20 -12.94 0.06
C ILE A 44 10.59 -14.18 0.73
N ARG A 45 10.81 -15.36 0.16
CA ARG A 45 10.29 -16.62 0.72
C ARG A 45 10.88 -16.91 2.10
N GLU A 46 12.19 -16.68 2.29
CA GLU A 46 12.85 -16.83 3.60
C GLU A 46 12.18 -15.95 4.67
N TYR A 47 11.92 -14.67 4.35
CA TYR A 47 11.28 -13.76 5.30
C TYR A 47 9.80 -14.07 5.53
N SER A 48 9.07 -14.56 4.52
CA SER A 48 7.69 -15.05 4.70
C SER A 48 7.65 -16.29 5.59
N GLU A 49 8.57 -17.24 5.44
CA GLU A 49 8.67 -18.38 6.35
C GLU A 49 9.02 -17.93 7.77
N LYS A 50 9.99 -17.01 7.91
CA LYS A 50 10.46 -16.51 9.20
C LYS A 50 9.41 -15.69 9.97
N PHE A 51 8.73 -14.76 9.31
CA PHE A 51 7.85 -13.79 9.95
C PHE A 51 6.37 -14.17 9.87
N ASP A 52 5.93 -14.70 8.73
CA ASP A 52 4.54 -15.11 8.52
C ASP A 52 4.33 -16.58 8.92
N GLY A 53 5.39 -17.38 8.98
CA GLY A 53 5.34 -18.80 9.37
C GLY A 53 4.82 -19.69 8.24
N VAL A 54 5.00 -19.27 6.99
CA VAL A 54 4.40 -19.91 5.81
C VAL A 54 5.42 -20.03 4.70
N ILE A 55 5.49 -21.23 4.10
CA ILE A 55 6.26 -21.46 2.88
C ILE A 55 5.35 -21.18 1.68
N ILE A 56 5.68 -20.13 0.92
CA ILE A 56 4.92 -19.72 -0.27
C ILE A 56 5.67 -20.18 -1.52
N GLU A 57 5.08 -21.13 -2.25
CA GLU A 57 5.62 -21.57 -3.55
C GLU A 57 5.41 -20.49 -4.62
N ASN A 58 4.14 -20.10 -4.81
CA ASN A 58 3.70 -19.11 -5.78
C ASN A 58 3.40 -17.78 -5.09
N LEU A 59 4.27 -16.78 -5.32
CA LEU A 59 4.09 -15.44 -4.77
C LEU A 59 2.87 -14.74 -5.38
N LYS A 60 2.64 -14.91 -6.69
CA LYS A 60 1.52 -14.30 -7.40
C LYS A 60 0.23 -15.08 -7.13
N VAL A 61 -0.83 -14.36 -6.76
CA VAL A 61 -2.18 -14.91 -6.64
C VAL A 61 -2.71 -15.28 -8.02
N SER A 62 -3.29 -16.47 -8.17
CA SER A 62 -3.87 -16.90 -9.44
C SER A 62 -5.28 -16.33 -9.65
N LYS A 63 -5.78 -16.40 -10.89
CA LYS A 63 -7.19 -16.03 -11.17
C LYS A 63 -8.16 -16.99 -10.47
N ASP A 64 -7.83 -18.27 -10.42
CA ASP A 64 -8.64 -19.28 -9.74
C ASP A 64 -8.80 -18.96 -8.24
N GLU A 65 -7.76 -18.47 -7.56
CA GLU A 65 -7.86 -18.05 -6.16
C GLU A 65 -8.81 -16.85 -5.96
N ILE A 66 -8.85 -15.93 -6.93
CA ILE A 66 -9.78 -14.79 -6.89
C ILE A 66 -11.21 -15.28 -7.13
N ASP A 67 -11.41 -16.19 -8.06
CA ASP A 67 -12.74 -16.72 -8.39
C ASP A 67 -13.29 -17.59 -7.24
N GLU A 68 -12.46 -18.42 -6.60
CA GLU A 68 -12.79 -19.13 -5.36
C GLU A 68 -13.22 -18.17 -4.24
N ALA A 69 -12.52 -17.04 -4.10
CA ALA A 69 -12.84 -16.04 -3.08
C ALA A 69 -14.20 -15.38 -3.29
N TYR A 70 -14.70 -15.27 -4.53
CA TYR A 70 -16.06 -14.80 -4.79
C TYR A 70 -17.12 -15.82 -4.36
N ASP A 71 -16.83 -17.11 -4.47
CA ASP A 71 -17.78 -18.18 -4.11
C ASP A 71 -17.94 -18.34 -2.58
N THR A 72 -16.92 -17.95 -1.81
CA THR A 72 -16.90 -18.07 -0.34
C THR A 72 -17.27 -16.78 0.40
N LEU A 73 -17.23 -15.63 -0.27
CA LEU A 73 -17.51 -14.35 0.37
C LEU A 73 -19.00 -14.20 0.65
N ASP A 74 -19.32 -13.71 1.85
CA ASP A 74 -20.68 -13.34 2.22
C ASP A 74 -21.27 -12.27 1.27
N ASP A 75 -22.51 -12.48 0.82
CA ASP A 75 -23.20 -11.61 -0.13
C ASP A 75 -23.41 -10.18 0.41
N GLU A 76 -23.69 -10.02 1.71
CA GLU A 76 -23.85 -8.68 2.31
C GLU A 76 -22.51 -7.94 2.30
N LEU A 77 -21.41 -8.63 2.62
CA LEU A 77 -20.07 -8.08 2.53
C LEU A 77 -19.68 -7.72 1.09
N LEU A 78 -20.00 -8.57 0.10
CA LEU A 78 -19.78 -8.27 -1.32
C LEU A 78 -20.49 -6.99 -1.76
N VAL A 79 -21.77 -6.84 -1.37
CA VAL A 79 -22.56 -5.63 -1.66
C VAL A 79 -21.95 -4.41 -0.95
N ALA A 80 -21.50 -4.54 0.29
CA ALA A 80 -20.84 -3.47 1.03
C ALA A 80 -19.53 -3.02 0.35
N LEU A 81 -18.70 -3.95 -0.12
CA LEU A 81 -17.47 -3.66 -0.84
C LEU A 81 -17.73 -2.92 -2.15
N LYS A 82 -18.72 -3.35 -2.94
CA LYS A 82 -19.12 -2.67 -4.18
C LYS A 82 -19.61 -1.25 -3.92
N ASN A 83 -20.48 -1.07 -2.92
CA ASN A 83 -20.99 0.25 -2.53
C ASN A 83 -19.86 1.18 -2.06
N ALA A 84 -18.92 0.66 -1.26
CA ALA A 84 -17.75 1.42 -0.83
C ALA A 84 -16.89 1.83 -2.03
N ALA A 85 -16.60 0.89 -2.93
CA ALA A 85 -15.81 1.15 -4.13
C ALA A 85 -16.45 2.24 -5.01
N ASP A 86 -17.75 2.19 -5.23
CA ASP A 86 -18.46 3.18 -6.04
C ASP A 86 -18.46 4.58 -5.40
N ASN A 87 -18.62 4.68 -4.09
CA ASN A 87 -18.49 5.95 -3.38
C ASN A 87 -17.07 6.52 -3.47
N ILE A 88 -16.05 5.67 -3.29
CA ILE A 88 -14.64 6.06 -3.41
C ILE A 88 -14.35 6.53 -4.84
N ARG A 89 -14.84 5.82 -5.86
CA ARG A 89 -14.69 6.21 -7.27
C ARG A 89 -15.27 7.58 -7.53
N ARG A 90 -16.54 7.78 -7.19
CA ARG A 90 -17.25 9.04 -7.41
C ARG A 90 -16.55 10.22 -6.75
N PHE A 91 -15.95 10.01 -5.57
CA PHE A 91 -15.20 11.06 -4.88
C PHE A 91 -13.89 11.39 -5.63
N HIS A 92 -13.07 10.39 -5.96
CA HIS A 92 -11.77 10.62 -6.59
C HIS A 92 -11.86 11.06 -8.06
N GLU A 93 -12.90 10.65 -8.79
CA GLU A 93 -13.16 11.14 -10.16
C GLU A 93 -13.34 12.66 -10.21
N LYS A 94 -13.88 13.27 -9.14
CA LYS A 94 -14.03 14.73 -9.04
C LYS A 94 -12.72 15.47 -8.76
N GLN A 95 -11.66 14.75 -8.41
CA GLN A 95 -10.36 15.33 -8.05
C GLN A 95 -9.36 15.35 -9.21
N ILE A 96 -9.69 14.76 -10.37
CA ILE A 96 -8.81 14.77 -11.54
C ILE A 96 -8.55 16.23 -11.97
N PRO A 97 -7.29 16.70 -11.95
CA PRO A 97 -6.99 18.07 -12.34
C PRO A 97 -7.19 18.26 -13.85
N SER A 98 -7.77 19.39 -14.24
CA SER A 98 -7.89 19.75 -15.65
C SER A 98 -6.56 20.23 -16.22
N GLU A 99 -6.19 19.72 -17.39
CA GLU A 99 -5.09 20.29 -18.16
C GLU A 99 -5.44 21.69 -18.65
N TRP A 100 -4.45 22.57 -18.72
CA TRP A 100 -4.66 23.93 -19.18
C TRP A 100 -3.44 24.48 -19.90
N LYS A 101 -3.68 25.49 -20.75
CA LYS A 101 -2.66 26.24 -21.47
C LYS A 101 -3.07 27.71 -21.52
N MET A 102 -2.09 28.60 -21.47
CA MET A 102 -2.28 30.03 -21.58
C MET A 102 -1.18 30.65 -22.44
N GLN A 103 -1.52 31.69 -23.19
CA GLN A 103 -0.52 32.53 -23.84
C GLN A 103 -0.02 33.57 -22.84
N VAL A 104 1.25 33.48 -22.46
CA VAL A 104 1.86 34.41 -21.50
C VAL A 104 2.23 35.73 -22.20
N ASN A 105 2.75 35.63 -23.42
CA ASN A 105 3.11 36.74 -24.31
C ASN A 105 2.91 36.31 -25.76
N PRO A 106 2.90 37.24 -26.74
CA PRO A 106 2.92 36.88 -28.16
C PRO A 106 4.01 35.85 -28.46
N GLY A 107 3.62 34.68 -28.96
CA GLY A 107 4.53 33.55 -29.23
C GLY A 107 4.97 32.68 -28.04
N ILE A 108 4.60 33.01 -26.79
CA ILE A 108 4.97 32.25 -25.59
C ILE A 108 3.73 31.60 -24.96
N VAL A 109 3.70 30.26 -24.90
CA VAL A 109 2.62 29.48 -24.28
C VAL A 109 3.17 28.71 -23.09
N ALA A 110 2.46 28.78 -21.96
CA ALA A 110 2.72 28.00 -20.76
C ALA A 110 1.46 27.21 -20.37
N GLY A 111 1.61 26.16 -19.57
CA GLY A 111 0.48 25.33 -19.18
C GLY A 111 0.86 24.19 -18.26
N GLN A 112 -0.11 23.32 -18.01
CA GLN A 112 0.04 22.09 -17.24
C GLN A 112 -0.63 20.95 -18.00
N ILE A 113 0.14 19.87 -18.17
CA ILE A 113 -0.39 18.55 -18.56
C ILE A 113 -0.33 17.63 -17.34
N VAL A 114 -1.26 16.70 -17.25
CA VAL A 114 -1.34 15.73 -16.15
C VAL A 114 -1.16 14.34 -16.73
N ARG A 115 -0.17 13.60 -16.23
CA ARG A 115 0.12 12.24 -16.68
C ARG A 115 0.21 11.32 -15.46
N PRO A 116 -0.37 10.11 -15.53
CA PRO A 116 -0.17 9.11 -14.50
C PRO A 116 1.29 8.64 -14.46
N ILE A 117 1.69 8.11 -13.32
CA ILE A 117 2.84 7.22 -13.23
C ILE A 117 2.55 5.92 -13.97
N ASN A 118 3.59 5.23 -14.45
CA ASN A 118 3.42 3.99 -15.21
C ASN A 118 3.01 2.83 -14.30
N SER A 119 3.45 2.85 -13.03
CA SER A 119 3.16 1.75 -12.10
C SER A 119 3.11 2.18 -10.63
N ALA A 120 2.21 1.58 -9.87
CA ALA A 120 2.03 1.80 -8.45
C ALA A 120 2.03 0.47 -7.67
N GLY A 121 2.71 0.45 -6.54
CA GLY A 121 2.67 -0.64 -5.57
C GLY A 121 1.80 -0.27 -4.37
N CYS A 122 0.77 -1.05 -4.09
CA CYS A 122 -0.15 -0.86 -2.97
C CYS A 122 0.14 -1.90 -1.88
N TYR A 123 0.72 -1.46 -0.76
CA TYR A 123 0.91 -2.30 0.42
C TYR A 123 -0.38 -2.36 1.23
N ILE A 124 -0.89 -3.58 1.44
CA ILE A 124 -2.13 -3.82 2.19
C ILE A 124 -1.79 -4.56 3.48
N PRO A 125 -1.98 -3.93 4.66
CA PRO A 125 -1.74 -4.59 5.93
C PRO A 125 -2.54 -5.89 6.08
N GLY A 126 -1.92 -6.88 6.71
CA GLY A 126 -2.57 -8.11 7.12
C GLY A 126 -2.02 -8.59 8.46
N GLY A 127 -2.24 -9.87 8.79
CA GLY A 127 -1.90 -10.45 10.08
C GLY A 127 -3.06 -10.33 11.07
N ARG A 128 -2.93 -9.50 12.12
CA ARG A 128 -3.97 -9.36 13.17
C ARG A 128 -5.26 -8.69 12.68
N ALA A 129 -5.16 -7.84 11.67
CA ALA A 129 -6.29 -7.22 11.01
C ALA A 129 -5.97 -7.07 9.53
N ALA A 130 -6.88 -7.53 8.68
CA ALA A 130 -6.83 -7.34 7.24
C ALA A 130 -7.87 -6.30 6.85
N TYR A 131 -7.48 -5.35 5.99
CA TYR A 131 -8.31 -4.18 5.67
C TYR A 131 -8.64 -4.12 4.17
N PRO A 132 -9.78 -4.70 3.73
CA PRO A 132 -10.29 -4.50 2.38
C PRO A 132 -10.49 -3.02 2.03
N SER A 133 -10.78 -2.18 3.02
CA SER A 133 -10.84 -0.73 2.83
C SER A 133 -9.52 -0.13 2.31
N SER A 134 -8.37 -0.61 2.78
CA SER A 134 -7.05 -0.12 2.33
C SER A 134 -6.80 -0.43 0.86
N ILE A 135 -7.28 -1.56 0.35
CA ILE A 135 -7.12 -1.87 -1.08
C ILE A 135 -7.99 -0.95 -1.93
N LEU A 136 -9.25 -0.72 -1.54
CA LEU A 136 -10.12 0.21 -2.24
C LEU A 136 -9.54 1.64 -2.24
N MET A 137 -9.01 2.10 -1.10
CA MET A 137 -8.46 3.44 -0.94
C MET A 137 -7.13 3.68 -1.66
N THR A 138 -6.41 2.62 -2.05
CA THR A 138 -5.10 2.74 -2.73
C THR A 138 -5.20 2.43 -4.23
N VAL A 139 -5.93 1.39 -4.60
CA VAL A 139 -6.04 0.93 -6.00
C VAL A 139 -6.99 1.81 -6.80
N ILE A 140 -8.16 2.17 -6.26
CA ILE A 140 -9.16 2.95 -7.01
C ILE A 140 -8.59 4.30 -7.48
N PRO A 141 -7.93 5.11 -6.63
CA PRO A 141 -7.34 6.37 -7.08
C PRO A 141 -6.25 6.16 -8.15
N ALA A 142 -5.47 5.08 -8.05
CA ALA A 142 -4.45 4.76 -9.04
C ALA A 142 -5.08 4.44 -10.41
N LYS A 143 -6.15 3.64 -10.45
CA LYS A 143 -6.86 3.34 -11.70
C LYS A 143 -7.57 4.57 -12.28
N ILE A 144 -8.15 5.42 -11.44
CA ILE A 144 -8.76 6.70 -11.88
C ILE A 144 -7.72 7.65 -12.46
N ALA A 145 -6.52 7.70 -11.88
CA ALA A 145 -5.42 8.50 -12.42
C ALA A 145 -4.93 7.98 -13.80
N GLY A 146 -5.22 6.73 -14.14
CA GLY A 146 -4.79 6.09 -15.38
C GLY A 146 -3.47 5.32 -15.25
N VAL A 147 -3.11 4.86 -14.05
CA VAL A 147 -1.91 4.03 -13.85
C VAL A 147 -2.09 2.69 -14.56
N ASP A 148 -1.14 2.38 -15.46
CA ASP A 148 -1.21 1.18 -16.30
C ASP A 148 -1.05 -0.10 -15.50
N LYS A 149 -0.14 -0.12 -14.51
CA LYS A 149 0.15 -1.30 -13.69
C LYS A 149 0.03 -1.02 -12.19
N VAL A 150 -1.00 -1.55 -11.55
CA VAL A 150 -1.22 -1.46 -10.10
C VAL A 150 -1.01 -2.83 -9.45
N VAL A 151 0.02 -2.91 -8.61
CA VAL A 151 0.49 -4.14 -7.97
C VAL A 151 0.16 -4.09 -6.48
N CYS A 152 -0.57 -5.07 -5.98
CA CYS A 152 -0.88 -5.20 -4.56
C CYS A 152 0.04 -6.21 -3.89
N VAL A 153 0.50 -5.90 -2.69
CA VAL A 153 1.23 -6.83 -1.82
C VAL A 153 0.52 -6.92 -0.48
N THR A 154 0.30 -8.14 0.01
CA THR A 154 -0.33 -8.38 1.30
C THR A 154 0.19 -9.67 1.92
N PRO A 155 0.48 -9.71 3.23
CA PRO A 155 0.99 -10.93 3.86
C PRO A 155 -0.07 -12.04 3.81
N PRO A 156 0.34 -13.30 3.57
CA PRO A 156 -0.57 -14.43 3.59
C PRO A 156 -1.07 -14.74 5.00
N GLN A 157 -2.20 -15.43 5.07
CA GLN A 157 -2.70 -16.08 6.27
C GLN A 157 -1.85 -17.33 6.58
N LYS A 158 -2.06 -17.94 7.76
CA LYS A 158 -1.28 -19.11 8.22
C LYS A 158 -1.41 -20.34 7.34
N ASP A 159 -2.45 -20.42 6.51
CA ASP A 159 -2.67 -21.47 5.52
C ASP A 159 -2.05 -21.14 4.14
N GLY A 160 -1.39 -19.98 4.01
CA GLY A 160 -0.77 -19.51 2.77
C GLY A 160 -1.72 -18.85 1.78
N LYS A 161 -3.02 -18.76 2.10
CA LYS A 161 -3.98 -18.02 1.28
C LYS A 161 -4.00 -16.54 1.65
N ILE A 162 -4.56 -15.72 0.76
CA ILE A 162 -4.94 -14.35 1.08
C ILE A 162 -6.41 -14.37 1.51
N LEU A 163 -6.78 -13.51 2.47
CA LEU A 163 -8.15 -13.38 2.89
C LEU A 163 -9.07 -13.05 1.70
N ASP A 164 -10.14 -13.80 1.53
CA ASP A 164 -11.09 -13.69 0.40
C ASP A 164 -11.57 -12.25 0.19
N ALA A 165 -11.91 -11.54 1.27
CA ALA A 165 -12.35 -10.15 1.21
C ALA A 165 -11.29 -9.19 0.63
N ILE A 166 -9.99 -9.49 0.77
CA ILE A 166 -8.90 -8.73 0.16
C ILE A 166 -8.82 -9.02 -1.33
N LEU A 167 -8.93 -10.30 -1.74
CA LEU A 167 -8.89 -10.70 -3.14
C LEU A 167 -10.07 -10.12 -3.92
N VAL A 168 -11.28 -10.24 -3.38
CA VAL A 168 -12.49 -9.67 -3.98
C VAL A 168 -12.40 -8.15 -4.03
N ALA A 169 -11.94 -7.48 -2.97
CA ALA A 169 -11.79 -6.03 -3.00
C ALA A 169 -10.69 -5.56 -3.98
N ALA A 170 -9.63 -6.35 -4.19
CA ALA A 170 -8.60 -6.08 -5.19
C ALA A 170 -9.17 -6.11 -6.62
N ASP A 171 -9.93 -7.16 -6.93
CA ASP A 171 -10.57 -7.37 -8.22
C ASP A 171 -11.62 -6.29 -8.48
N ILE A 172 -12.49 -6.01 -7.50
CA ILE A 172 -13.45 -4.90 -7.56
C ILE A 172 -12.73 -3.58 -7.82
N ALA A 173 -11.60 -3.30 -7.16
CA ALA A 173 -10.87 -2.04 -7.32
C ALA A 173 -10.13 -1.93 -8.66
N GLY A 174 -9.85 -3.06 -9.32
CA GLY A 174 -9.13 -3.13 -10.60
C GLY A 174 -7.61 -3.24 -10.43
N ALA A 175 -7.13 -3.92 -9.39
CA ALA A 175 -5.71 -4.25 -9.26
C ALA A 175 -5.27 -5.21 -10.38
N ASP A 176 -4.06 -4.99 -10.93
CA ASP A 176 -3.57 -5.78 -12.07
C ASP A 176 -2.84 -7.06 -11.60
N GLU A 177 -2.14 -7.01 -10.47
CA GLU A 177 -1.45 -8.17 -9.87
C GLU A 177 -1.51 -8.12 -8.34
N ILE A 178 -1.57 -9.28 -7.70
CA ILE A 178 -1.58 -9.42 -6.23
C ILE A 178 -0.50 -10.43 -5.84
N TYR A 179 0.32 -10.09 -4.83
CA TYR A 179 1.40 -10.94 -4.33
C TYR A 179 1.28 -11.21 -2.83
N LYS A 180 1.54 -12.46 -2.44
CA LYS A 180 1.47 -13.01 -1.08
C LYS A 180 2.72 -12.70 -0.27
N VAL A 181 2.93 -11.43 0.03
CA VAL A 181 4.11 -10.95 0.75
C VAL A 181 3.77 -9.70 1.59
N GLY A 182 4.29 -9.63 2.81
CA GLY A 182 4.15 -8.46 3.69
C GLY A 182 5.49 -7.88 4.16
N GLY A 183 5.43 -6.97 5.13
CA GLY A 183 6.60 -6.44 5.83
C GLY A 183 7.56 -5.63 4.95
N ALA A 184 8.80 -5.50 5.42
CA ALA A 184 9.86 -4.77 4.71
C ALA A 184 10.27 -5.48 3.40
N GLN A 185 10.20 -6.82 3.37
CA GLN A 185 10.51 -7.61 2.18
C GLN A 185 9.52 -7.37 1.03
N ALA A 186 8.24 -7.10 1.31
CA ALA A 186 7.27 -6.68 0.30
C ALA A 186 7.63 -5.33 -0.32
N ILE A 187 8.03 -4.37 0.53
CA ILE A 187 8.45 -3.03 0.08
C ILE A 187 9.72 -3.14 -0.76
N ALA A 188 10.68 -3.98 -0.37
CA ALA A 188 11.87 -4.26 -1.17
C ALA A 188 11.52 -4.85 -2.55
N GLY A 189 10.62 -5.83 -2.59
CA GLY A 189 10.17 -6.45 -3.83
C GLY A 189 9.55 -5.45 -4.80
N LEU A 190 8.71 -4.54 -4.30
CA LEU A 190 8.15 -3.45 -5.10
C LEU A 190 9.20 -2.41 -5.54
N ALA A 191 10.13 -2.05 -4.66
CA ALA A 191 11.12 -1.00 -4.92
C ALA A 191 12.22 -1.43 -5.90
N TYR A 192 12.68 -2.67 -5.79
CA TYR A 192 13.80 -3.20 -6.57
C TYR A 192 13.35 -4.08 -7.73
N GLY A 193 12.18 -4.68 -7.64
CA GLY A 193 11.75 -5.77 -8.50
C GLY A 193 12.47 -7.08 -8.14
N THR A 194 11.82 -8.19 -8.47
CA THR A 194 12.36 -9.55 -8.39
C THR A 194 11.95 -10.33 -9.64
N ASP A 195 12.27 -11.63 -9.70
CA ASP A 195 11.84 -12.48 -10.81
C ASP A 195 10.30 -12.57 -10.90
N SER A 196 9.60 -12.55 -9.76
CA SER A 196 8.14 -12.57 -9.71
C SER A 196 7.51 -11.18 -9.58
N ILE A 197 8.05 -10.30 -8.74
CA ILE A 197 7.42 -9.02 -8.41
C ILE A 197 8.01 -7.92 -9.31
N PRO A 198 7.20 -7.22 -10.11
CA PRO A 198 7.70 -6.11 -10.93
C PRO A 198 8.13 -4.94 -10.04
N LYS A 199 9.19 -4.24 -10.48
CA LYS A 199 9.53 -2.93 -9.92
C LYS A 199 8.43 -1.91 -10.23
N VAL A 200 8.08 -1.05 -9.27
CA VAL A 200 7.10 0.03 -9.44
C VAL A 200 7.73 1.42 -9.30
N GLU A 201 7.01 2.46 -9.72
CA GLU A 201 7.47 3.87 -9.63
C GLU A 201 7.06 4.57 -8.33
N LYS A 202 5.93 4.17 -7.73
CA LYS A 202 5.46 4.70 -6.43
C LYS A 202 4.91 3.60 -5.54
N ILE A 203 5.20 3.66 -4.23
CA ILE A 203 4.65 2.75 -3.23
C ILE A 203 3.74 3.51 -2.25
N VAL A 204 2.52 3.00 -2.08
CA VAL A 204 1.45 3.57 -1.23
C VAL A 204 0.92 2.52 -0.26
N GLY A 205 0.11 2.94 0.73
CA GLY A 205 -0.55 2.07 1.70
C GLY A 205 0.07 2.07 3.11
N PRO A 206 -0.74 2.08 4.18
CA PRO A 206 -0.24 2.15 5.54
C PRO A 206 0.49 0.86 5.95
N GLY A 207 1.31 0.91 7.00
CA GLY A 207 1.98 -0.28 7.52
C GLY A 207 2.50 -0.08 8.94
N ASN A 208 3.09 -1.12 9.51
CA ASN A 208 3.76 -1.03 10.81
C ASN A 208 5.10 -0.29 10.68
N ILE A 209 5.80 -0.11 11.80
CA ILE A 209 7.10 0.58 11.87
C ILE A 209 8.13 0.03 10.86
N PHE A 210 8.17 -1.28 10.60
CA PHE A 210 9.09 -1.90 9.66
C PHE A 210 8.76 -1.55 8.21
N VAL A 211 7.47 -1.50 7.85
CA VAL A 211 7.02 -1.06 6.53
C VAL A 211 7.30 0.42 6.33
N THR A 212 7.03 1.25 7.34
CA THR A 212 7.31 2.69 7.30
C THR A 212 8.82 2.97 7.19
N ALA A 213 9.65 2.25 7.94
CA ALA A 213 11.11 2.29 7.82
C ALA A 213 11.59 1.86 6.43
N ALA A 214 11.02 0.78 5.88
CA ALA A 214 11.38 0.29 4.56
C ALA A 214 11.06 1.33 3.48
N LYS A 215 9.85 1.91 3.53
CA LYS A 215 9.43 3.01 2.63
C LYS A 215 10.39 4.20 2.71
N LYS A 216 10.79 4.60 3.94
CA LYS A 216 11.74 5.69 4.16
C LYS A 216 13.10 5.39 3.53
N LEU A 217 13.60 4.16 3.63
CA LEU A 217 14.90 3.75 3.10
C LEU A 217 14.93 3.60 1.58
N VAL A 218 13.81 3.18 0.95
CA VAL A 218 13.72 3.07 -0.51
C VAL A 218 13.36 4.38 -1.20
N TYR A 219 12.96 5.41 -0.44
CA TYR A 219 12.62 6.72 -0.99
C TYR A 219 13.78 7.33 -1.78
N GLY A 220 13.48 7.85 -2.97
CA GLY A 220 14.45 8.35 -3.93
C GLY A 220 14.91 7.31 -4.96
N GLN A 221 14.77 6.01 -4.67
CA GLN A 221 14.84 4.94 -5.68
C GLN A 221 13.45 4.61 -6.24
N VAL A 222 12.44 4.74 -5.40
CA VAL A 222 11.01 4.69 -5.71
C VAL A 222 10.34 5.83 -4.94
N ASP A 223 9.25 6.38 -5.49
CA ASP A 223 8.49 7.41 -4.79
C ASP A 223 7.58 6.79 -3.72
N ILE A 224 7.23 7.55 -2.67
CA ILE A 224 6.29 7.11 -1.63
C ILE A 224 5.24 8.20 -1.38
N GLU A 225 4.15 7.88 -0.68
CA GLU A 225 3.14 8.88 -0.29
C GLU A 225 3.67 9.82 0.81
N PHE A 226 3.74 9.32 2.04
CA PHE A 226 4.22 9.95 3.25
C PHE A 226 4.49 8.83 4.28
N PRO A 227 5.35 9.02 5.29
CA PRO A 227 5.51 8.05 6.37
C PRO A 227 4.21 7.95 7.18
N ALA A 228 3.44 6.90 6.96
CA ALA A 228 2.23 6.65 7.75
C ALA A 228 2.61 6.30 9.21
N GLY A 229 1.99 7.00 10.15
CA GLY A 229 2.07 6.70 11.59
C GLY A 229 0.80 6.03 12.11
N PRO A 230 0.73 5.72 13.41
CA PRO A 230 -0.48 5.16 14.02
C PRO A 230 -1.70 6.07 13.81
N SER A 231 -2.89 5.47 13.72
CA SER A 231 -4.15 6.19 13.55
C SER A 231 -4.52 6.99 14.80
N GLU A 232 -5.00 8.21 14.61
CA GLU A 232 -5.38 9.15 15.68
C GLU A 232 -6.72 9.80 15.36
N VAL A 233 -7.47 10.19 16.40
CA VAL A 233 -8.72 10.95 16.29
C VAL A 233 -8.82 11.93 17.47
N LEU A 234 -9.24 13.17 17.19
CA LEU A 234 -9.56 14.20 18.18
C LEU A 234 -11.07 14.47 18.11
N ILE A 235 -11.75 14.35 19.25
CA ILE A 235 -13.21 14.60 19.38
C ILE A 235 -13.42 15.88 20.19
#